data_AF-A0A9Q4D252-F1
#
_entry.id   AF-A0A9Q4D252-F1
#
_cell.length_a   1.000
_cell.length_b   1.000
_cell.length_c   1.000
_cell.angle_alpha   90.00
_cell.angle_beta   90.00
_cell.angle_gamma   90.00
#
_symmetry.space_group_name_H-M   'P 1'
#
loop_
_entity.id
_entity.type
_entity.pdbx_description
1 polymer ?
#
loop_
_entity_poly.entity_id
_entity_poly.type
_entity_poly.pdbx_seq_one_letter_code
_entity_poly.pdbx_strand_id
1 'polypeptide(L)'
;MEHMSPRTTSTRPSPSGLAGLSGRLRGRGRSLRKGIGKAEPVMRWSSLAAVAGVVTGSVAAGTISGLAGLFARTVVTPVKTPAEDLEILAVVQGESGLEVILPVNEETTVPGTYSLVFDGGAGVARIGAVSSFDPRDGTVQREVEEVYSGNLSTAVRGRWTGFIYPDPRTLGHEALDVRIAVENGSAPA
;
A
#
# COMPACT_ATOMS: atom_id res chain seq x y z
N MET A 1 30.25 37.86 10.32
CA MET A 1 29.13 37.81 9.36
C MET A 1 28.90 36.35 8.99
N GLU A 2 28.60 35.44 9.92
CA GLU A 2 27.40 35.33 10.77
C GLU A 2 26.09 35.49 10.01
N HIS A 3 25.45 34.36 9.69
CA HIS A 3 23.99 34.26 9.67
C HIS A 3 23.59 32.83 10.10
N MET A 4 23.43 32.65 11.41
CA MET A 4 22.96 31.44 12.07
C MET A 4 21.44 31.58 12.31
N SER A 5 20.64 30.76 11.64
CA SER A 5 19.18 30.74 11.80
C SER A 5 18.76 30.01 13.09
N PRO A 6 17.76 30.51 13.84
CA PRO A 6 17.36 29.93 15.12
C PRO A 6 16.41 28.74 15.00
N ARG A 7 16.61 27.74 15.89
CA ARG A 7 15.71 26.60 16.13
C ARG A 7 14.61 27.00 17.10
N THR A 8 13.35 26.66 16.81
CA THR A 8 12.22 26.84 17.71
C THR A 8 11.97 25.57 18.55
N THR A 9 12.07 25.73 19.87
CA THR A 9 11.78 24.71 20.88
C THR A 9 10.31 24.83 21.30
N SER A 10 9.55 23.74 21.21
CA SER A 10 8.15 23.68 21.67
C SER A 10 8.06 22.95 23.02
N THR A 11 7.53 23.65 24.02
CA THR A 11 7.42 23.25 25.43
C THR A 11 6.11 22.49 25.67
N ARG A 12 6.18 21.33 26.31
CA ARG A 12 5.03 20.53 26.77
C ARG A 12 4.78 20.78 28.26
N PRO A 13 3.58 21.18 28.70
CA PRO A 13 3.25 21.25 30.12
C PRO A 13 2.77 19.90 30.67
N SER A 14 3.18 19.64 31.90
CA SER A 14 2.80 18.51 32.76
C SER A 14 1.78 18.99 33.79
N PRO A 15 0.78 18.17 34.19
CA PRO A 15 0.07 18.41 35.43
C PRO A 15 0.30 17.27 36.43
N SER A 16 0.90 17.68 37.54
CA SER A 16 1.02 16.99 38.82
C SER A 16 -0.28 17.07 39.64
N GLY A 17 -0.61 15.96 40.32
CA GLY A 17 -0.97 16.01 41.74
C GLY A 17 -2.41 15.72 42.17
N LEU A 18 -2.49 15.18 43.41
CA LEU A 18 -3.62 14.96 44.33
C LEU A 18 -4.04 13.47 44.44
N ALA A 19 -3.56 12.67 45.42
CA ALA A 19 -3.75 12.72 46.88
C ALA A 19 -5.23 12.89 47.26
N GLY A 20 -5.88 12.08 48.11
CA GLY A 20 -5.53 10.95 48.95
C GLY A 20 -6.73 10.69 49.91
N LEU A 21 -6.62 9.61 50.70
CA LEU A 21 -7.24 9.39 52.03
C LEU A 21 -8.78 9.15 52.10
N SER A 22 -9.20 7.91 52.39
CA SER A 22 -9.56 7.39 53.74
C SER A 22 -10.89 7.94 54.27
N GLY A 23 -11.84 7.23 54.84
CA GLY A 23 -12.01 5.86 55.31
C GLY A 23 -13.12 5.84 56.37
N ARG A 24 -13.68 4.64 56.65
CA ARG A 24 -14.32 4.23 57.91
C ARG A 24 -15.84 4.48 58.12
N LEU A 25 -16.61 3.42 57.81
CA LEU A 25 -17.42 2.54 58.70
C LEU A 25 -18.44 3.09 59.74
N ARG A 26 -19.54 2.29 59.82
CA ARG A 26 -20.62 2.16 60.84
C ARG A 26 -21.74 3.19 60.69
N GLY A 27 -23.03 2.85 60.63
CA GLY A 27 -23.74 1.62 60.96
C GLY A 27 -24.86 1.94 61.95
N ARG A 28 -26.08 1.46 61.65
CA ARG A 28 -27.25 1.23 62.54
C ARG A 28 -28.34 2.33 62.57
N GLY A 29 -29.57 1.90 62.27
CA GLY A 29 -30.79 2.66 62.58
C GLY A 29 -31.99 2.36 61.67
N ARG A 30 -32.66 1.22 61.88
CA ARG A 30 -33.98 0.93 61.30
C ARG A 30 -35.02 1.94 61.83
N SER A 31 -35.78 2.56 60.93
CA SER A 31 -37.24 2.67 61.09
C SER A 31 -37.88 2.91 59.71
N LEU A 32 -38.45 1.85 59.15
CA LEU A 32 -39.31 1.90 57.96
C LEU A 32 -40.69 2.36 58.42
N ARG A 33 -41.03 3.64 58.21
CA ARG A 33 -42.42 4.08 58.14
C ARG A 33 -42.83 4.14 56.67
N LYS A 34 -43.69 3.19 56.32
CA LYS A 34 -44.34 2.97 55.03
C LYS A 34 -45.26 4.15 54.73
N GLY A 35 -44.75 5.14 53.99
CA GLY A 35 -45.56 6.11 53.26
C GLY A 35 -45.74 5.59 51.83
N ILE A 36 -46.93 5.09 51.52
CA ILE A 36 -47.33 4.71 50.17
C ILE A 36 -47.52 6.00 49.37
N GLY A 37 -46.43 6.49 48.79
CA GLY A 37 -46.48 7.46 47.69
C GLY A 37 -46.71 6.69 46.39
N LYS A 38 -47.81 7.01 45.70
CA LYS A 38 -48.13 6.47 44.38
C LYS A 38 -46.95 6.74 43.42
N ALA A 39 -46.27 5.68 42.99
CA ALA A 39 -45.33 5.75 41.88
C ALA A 39 -46.15 5.68 40.58
N GLU A 40 -46.14 6.76 39.81
CA GLU A 40 -46.63 6.74 38.44
C GLU A 40 -45.75 5.84 37.56
N PRO A 41 -46.31 5.19 36.53
CA PRO A 41 -45.61 4.17 35.76
C PRO A 41 -44.76 4.82 34.66
N VAL A 42 -43.64 5.44 35.04
CA VAL A 42 -42.61 5.87 34.08
C VAL A 42 -41.71 4.68 33.75
N MET A 43 -42.30 3.58 33.26
CA MET A 43 -41.54 2.36 32.93
C MET A 43 -42.19 1.57 31.80
N ARG A 44 -42.38 2.20 30.64
CA ARG A 44 -42.66 1.48 29.38
C ARG A 44 -41.87 1.98 28.17
N TRP A 45 -41.15 3.10 28.29
CA TRP A 45 -40.39 3.71 27.16
C TRP A 45 -38.89 3.46 27.22
N SER A 46 -38.33 3.10 28.37
CA SER A 46 -36.91 2.76 28.52
C SER A 46 -36.55 1.42 27.85
N SER A 47 -37.46 0.45 27.86
CA SER A 47 -37.25 -0.88 27.28
C SER A 47 -37.23 -0.86 25.74
N LEU A 48 -38.07 -0.05 25.09
CA LEU A 48 -38.05 0.12 23.63
C LEU A 48 -36.80 0.86 23.15
N ALA A 49 -36.35 1.89 23.87
CA ALA A 49 -35.14 2.62 23.54
C ALA A 49 -33.88 1.75 23.66
N ALA A 50 -33.83 0.86 24.66
CA ALA A 50 -32.71 -0.07 24.84
C ALA A 50 -32.63 -1.11 23.71
N VAL A 51 -33.76 -1.65 23.25
CA VAL A 51 -33.79 -2.62 22.14
C VAL A 51 -33.45 -1.96 20.79
N ALA A 52 -33.94 -0.74 20.55
CA ALA A 52 -33.59 0.03 19.34
C ALA A 52 -32.10 0.43 19.29
N GLY A 53 -31.50 0.76 20.43
CA GLY A 53 -30.08 1.09 20.54
C GLY A 53 -29.15 -0.10 20.27
N VAL A 54 -29.52 -1.30 20.72
CA VAL A 54 -28.74 -2.53 20.48
C VAL A 54 -28.79 -2.95 19.02
N VAL A 55 -29.96 -2.88 18.35
CA VAL A 55 -30.07 -3.26 16.93
C VAL A 55 -29.30 -2.29 16.03
N THR A 56 -29.36 -0.98 16.31
CA THR A 56 -28.66 0.04 15.51
C THR A 56 -27.14 0.04 15.76
N GLY A 57 -26.70 -0.13 17.01
CA GLY A 57 -25.28 -0.24 17.35
C GLY A 57 -24.60 -1.50 16.82
N SER A 58 -25.33 -2.62 16.71
CA SER A 58 -24.78 -3.88 16.19
C SER A 58 -24.50 -3.83 14.69
N VAL A 59 -25.36 -3.16 13.91
CA VAL A 59 -25.13 -2.96 12.46
C VAL A 59 -23.96 -2.01 12.23
N ALA A 60 -23.84 -0.94 13.04
CA ALA A 60 -22.73 0.01 12.94
C ALA A 60 -21.36 -0.58 13.37
N ALA A 61 -21.32 -1.47 14.36
CA ALA A 61 -20.08 -2.15 14.75
C ALA A 61 -19.66 -3.21 13.72
N GLY A 62 -20.61 -3.97 13.15
CA GLY A 62 -20.35 -4.98 12.13
C GLY A 62 -19.80 -4.41 10.81
N THR A 63 -20.23 -3.20 10.42
CA THR A 63 -19.73 -2.52 9.21
C THR A 63 -18.28 -2.04 9.35
N ILE A 64 -17.87 -1.55 10.53
CA ILE A 64 -16.50 -1.06 10.77
C ILE A 64 -15.49 -2.23 10.79
N SER A 65 -15.82 -3.36 11.42
CA SER A 65 -14.94 -4.53 11.50
C SER A 65 -14.73 -5.22 10.15
N GLY A 66 -15.77 -5.28 9.31
CA GLY A 66 -15.66 -5.84 7.94
C GLY A 66 -14.73 -5.01 7.05
N LEU A 67 -14.84 -3.68 7.11
CA LEU A 67 -13.98 -2.77 6.34
C LEU A 67 -12.52 -2.89 6.75
N ALA A 68 -12.21 -2.94 8.05
CA ALA A 68 -10.84 -3.10 8.53
C ALA A 68 -10.17 -4.38 7.98
N GLY A 69 -10.91 -5.50 7.94
CA GLY A 69 -10.41 -6.75 7.36
C GLY A 69 -10.16 -6.67 5.85
N LEU A 70 -11.03 -5.97 5.12
CA LEU A 70 -10.83 -5.73 3.68
C LEU A 70 -9.63 -4.84 3.41
N PHE A 71 -9.48 -3.72 4.13
CA PHE A 71 -8.31 -2.84 4.00
C PHE A 71 -7.02 -3.56 4.35
N ALA A 72 -7.01 -4.38 5.41
CA ALA A 72 -5.84 -5.18 5.76
C ALA A 72 -5.44 -6.12 4.61
N ARG A 73 -6.40 -6.82 4.00
CA ARG A 73 -6.12 -7.68 2.83
C ARG A 73 -5.65 -6.89 1.62
N THR A 74 -6.27 -5.76 1.31
CA THR A 74 -5.88 -4.92 0.16
C THR A 74 -4.47 -4.36 0.31
N VAL A 75 -4.06 -4.01 1.54
CA VAL A 75 -2.71 -3.46 1.80
C VAL A 75 -1.65 -4.56 1.85
N VAL A 76 -1.95 -5.71 2.44
CA VAL A 76 -0.97 -6.78 2.66
C VAL A 76 -0.85 -7.73 1.46
N THR A 77 -1.89 -7.85 0.63
CA THR A 77 -1.87 -8.76 -0.52
C THR A 77 -1.25 -8.04 -1.72
N PRO A 78 -0.11 -8.51 -2.26
CA PRO A 78 0.47 -7.94 -3.46
C PRO A 78 -0.49 -8.07 -4.64
N VAL A 79 -0.49 -7.07 -5.52
CA VAL A 79 -1.23 -7.16 -6.79
C VAL A 79 -0.62 -8.29 -7.62
N LYS A 80 -1.44 -9.23 -8.08
CA LYS A 80 -0.97 -10.42 -8.83
C LYS A 80 -0.31 -10.07 -10.16
N THR A 81 -0.78 -9.02 -10.82
CA THR A 81 -0.24 -8.52 -12.09
C THR A 81 -0.18 -7.00 -11.98
N PRO A 82 1.01 -6.41 -11.77
CA PRO A 82 1.13 -4.97 -11.75
C PRO A 82 0.75 -4.40 -13.13
N ALA A 83 0.18 -3.19 -13.14
CA ALA A 83 -0.30 -2.58 -14.38
C ALA A 83 0.85 -2.36 -15.39
N GLU A 84 0.55 -2.57 -16.66
CA GLU A 84 1.40 -2.23 -17.81
C GLU A 84 0.89 -0.92 -18.41
N ASP A 85 1.27 0.18 -17.77
CA ASP A 85 0.80 1.53 -18.05
C ASP A 85 1.50 2.20 -19.23
N LEU A 86 2.70 1.74 -19.61
CA LEU A 86 3.44 2.25 -20.75
C LEU A 86 3.00 1.60 -22.06
N GLU A 87 2.66 2.40 -23.06
CA GLU A 87 2.38 1.93 -24.42
C GLU A 87 3.68 1.67 -25.19
N ILE A 88 3.69 0.64 -26.02
CA ILE A 88 4.78 0.32 -26.94
C ILE A 88 4.29 0.70 -28.33
N LEU A 89 4.78 1.82 -28.86
CA LEU A 89 4.28 2.39 -30.11
C LEU A 89 4.75 1.57 -31.31
N ALA A 90 6.01 1.13 -31.29
CA ALA A 90 6.56 0.25 -32.30
C ALA A 90 7.84 -0.44 -31.79
N VAL A 91 8.17 -1.55 -32.43
CA VAL A 91 9.47 -2.21 -32.33
C VAL A 91 10.00 -2.33 -33.75
N VAL A 92 11.17 -1.75 -34.00
CA VAL A 92 11.73 -1.59 -35.34
C VAL A 92 13.17 -2.10 -35.40
N GLN A 93 13.67 -2.36 -36.60
CA GLN A 93 15.10 -2.53 -36.82
C GLN A 93 15.69 -1.20 -37.30
N GLY A 94 16.54 -0.62 -36.46
CA GLY A 94 17.29 0.60 -36.74
C GLY A 94 18.74 0.29 -37.16
N GLU A 95 19.57 1.33 -37.19
CA GLU A 95 20.99 1.20 -37.57
C GLU A 95 21.81 0.44 -36.51
N SER A 96 21.51 0.68 -35.22
CA SER A 96 22.16 0.00 -34.09
C SER A 96 21.62 -1.41 -33.81
N GLY A 97 20.59 -1.85 -34.54
CA GLY A 97 19.88 -3.09 -34.27
C GLY A 97 18.45 -2.85 -33.80
N LEU A 98 17.96 -3.75 -32.94
CA LEU A 98 16.56 -3.73 -32.51
C LEU A 98 16.30 -2.51 -31.64
N GLU A 99 15.24 -1.76 -31.92
CA GLU A 99 14.88 -0.54 -31.22
C GLU A 99 13.39 -0.53 -30.86
N VAL A 100 13.05 0.14 -29.77
CA VAL A 100 11.68 0.34 -29.31
C VAL A 100 11.33 1.82 -29.35
N ILE A 101 10.15 2.13 -29.87
CA ILE A 101 9.58 3.47 -29.90
C ILE A 101 8.53 3.56 -28.81
N LEU A 102 8.69 4.55 -27.93
CA LEU A 102 7.88 4.76 -26.74
C LEU A 102 7.33 6.18 -26.71
N PRO A 103 6.22 6.44 -25.99
CA PRO A 103 5.77 7.79 -25.71
C PRO A 103 6.79 8.55 -24.87
N VAL A 104 6.91 9.85 -25.12
CA VAL A 104 7.70 10.76 -24.29
C VAL A 104 7.02 10.94 -22.93
N ASN A 105 7.74 10.60 -21.86
CA ASN A 105 7.34 10.90 -20.49
C ASN A 105 8.59 11.18 -19.61
N GLU A 106 8.35 11.42 -18.32
CA GLU A 106 9.40 11.75 -17.34
C GLU A 106 10.41 10.62 -17.11
N GLU A 107 10.09 9.38 -17.50
CA GLU A 107 10.93 8.20 -17.30
C GLU A 107 11.63 7.74 -18.60
N THR A 108 10.91 7.71 -19.72
CA THR A 108 11.38 7.18 -21.01
C THR A 108 12.41 8.08 -21.69
N THR A 109 12.45 9.36 -21.31
CA THR A 109 13.46 10.32 -21.80
C THR A 109 14.75 10.32 -20.99
N VAL A 110 14.77 9.67 -19.81
CA VAL A 110 15.93 9.69 -18.94
C VAL A 110 17.06 8.83 -19.53
N PRO A 111 18.29 9.36 -19.64
CA PRO A 111 19.43 8.57 -20.09
C PRO A 111 19.74 7.40 -19.14
N GLY A 112 20.06 6.23 -19.70
CA GLY A 112 20.41 5.05 -18.90
C GLY A 112 19.90 3.74 -19.51
N THR A 113 20.02 2.68 -18.74
CA THR A 113 19.52 1.34 -19.08
C THR A 113 18.42 0.94 -18.11
N TYR A 114 17.33 0.42 -18.65
CA TYR A 114 16.11 0.09 -17.91
C TYR A 114 15.58 -1.27 -18.35
N SER A 115 14.66 -1.85 -17.59
CA SER A 115 13.90 -3.02 -18.07
C SER A 115 12.48 -2.63 -18.42
N LEU A 116 12.01 -3.17 -19.54
CA LEU A 116 10.61 -3.14 -19.95
C LEU A 116 10.01 -4.52 -19.72
N VAL A 117 9.06 -4.61 -18.80
CA VAL A 117 8.31 -5.85 -18.52
C VAL A 117 7.00 -5.81 -19.29
N PHE A 118 6.64 -6.87 -20.00
CA PHE A 118 5.45 -6.92 -20.86
C PHE A 118 4.77 -8.29 -20.81
N ASP A 119 3.63 -8.42 -21.49
CA ASP A 119 2.84 -9.67 -21.57
C ASP A 119 2.44 -10.21 -20.18
N GLY A 120 1.92 -9.32 -19.34
CA GLY A 120 1.48 -9.66 -17.98
C GLY A 120 2.63 -10.07 -17.04
N GLY A 121 3.87 -9.71 -17.38
CA GLY A 121 5.06 -10.11 -16.64
C GLY A 121 5.83 -11.31 -17.21
N ALA A 122 5.37 -11.91 -18.31
CA ALA A 122 6.07 -13.03 -18.95
C ALA A 122 7.27 -12.58 -19.80
N GLY A 123 7.21 -11.36 -20.35
CA GLY A 123 8.27 -10.78 -21.17
C GLY A 123 9.12 -9.77 -20.41
N VAL A 124 10.43 -9.80 -20.64
CA VAL A 124 11.38 -8.83 -20.08
C VAL A 124 12.43 -8.49 -21.13
N ALA A 125 12.63 -7.20 -21.39
CA ALA A 125 13.68 -6.69 -22.26
C ALA A 125 14.51 -5.60 -21.55
N ARG A 126 15.83 -5.60 -21.78
CA ARG A 126 16.76 -4.55 -21.39
C ARG A 126 16.77 -3.47 -22.47
N ILE A 127 16.34 -2.27 -22.11
CA ILE A 127 16.25 -1.10 -22.98
C ILE A 127 17.39 -0.16 -22.63
N GLY A 128 18.22 0.13 -23.63
CA GLY A 128 19.45 0.91 -23.53
C GLY A 128 19.24 2.39 -23.80
N ALA A 129 20.25 2.98 -24.44
CA ALA A 129 20.33 4.42 -24.71
C ALA A 129 19.18 4.93 -25.60
N VAL A 130 18.93 6.25 -25.51
CA VAL A 130 18.06 6.96 -26.45
C VAL A 130 18.80 7.13 -27.77
N SER A 131 18.30 6.53 -28.84
CA SER A 131 18.86 6.68 -30.19
C SER A 131 18.22 7.83 -30.97
N SER A 132 16.95 8.15 -30.69
CA SER A 132 16.26 9.31 -31.25
C SER A 132 15.22 9.88 -30.29
N PHE A 133 14.97 11.18 -30.36
CA PHE A 133 13.98 11.88 -29.55
C PHE A 133 13.26 12.92 -30.40
N ASP A 134 11.96 12.74 -30.60
CA ASP A 134 11.09 13.69 -31.29
C ASP A 134 9.98 14.20 -30.36
N PRO A 135 10.16 15.38 -29.74
CA PRO A 135 9.15 15.95 -28.87
C PRO A 135 7.92 16.49 -29.60
N ARG A 136 7.98 16.69 -30.93
CA ARG A 136 6.81 17.15 -31.70
C ARG A 136 5.82 16.02 -31.92
N ASP A 137 6.35 14.86 -32.28
CA ASP A 137 5.57 13.63 -32.44
C ASP A 137 5.32 12.92 -31.10
N GLY A 138 5.98 13.38 -30.02
CA GLY A 138 5.82 12.84 -28.68
C GLY A 138 6.42 11.44 -28.52
N THR A 139 7.48 11.14 -29.29
CA THR A 139 8.11 9.82 -29.32
C THR A 139 9.58 9.86 -28.89
N VAL A 140 10.02 8.78 -28.25
CA VAL A 140 11.42 8.51 -27.94
C VAL A 140 11.75 7.11 -28.41
N GLN A 141 12.85 7.00 -29.15
CA GLN A 141 13.36 5.73 -29.67
C GLN A 141 14.56 5.33 -28.85
N ARG A 142 14.58 4.07 -28.43
CA ARG A 142 15.64 3.52 -27.58
C ARG A 142 16.11 2.18 -28.10
N GLU A 143 17.38 1.90 -27.89
CA GLU A 143 18.00 0.63 -28.24
C GLU A 143 17.44 -0.49 -27.37
N VAL A 144 17.18 -1.65 -27.97
CA VAL A 144 16.87 -2.89 -27.26
C VAL A 144 18.15 -3.70 -27.20
N GLU A 145 18.79 -3.69 -26.03
CA GLU A 145 20.08 -4.36 -25.83
C GLU A 145 19.91 -5.88 -25.72
N GLU A 146 18.84 -6.33 -25.08
CA GLU A 146 18.59 -7.75 -24.83
C GLU A 146 17.11 -8.03 -24.57
N VAL A 147 16.60 -9.15 -25.09
CA VAL A 147 15.26 -9.65 -24.73
C VAL A 147 15.47 -10.93 -23.93
N TYR A 148 15.31 -10.87 -22.61
CA TYR A 148 15.54 -12.01 -21.73
C TYR A 148 14.44 -13.08 -21.85
N SER A 149 13.19 -12.64 -22.08
CA SER A 149 12.05 -13.54 -22.24
C SER A 149 10.92 -12.88 -23.03
N GLY A 150 10.05 -13.72 -23.59
CA GLY A 150 8.88 -13.28 -24.36
C GLY A 150 9.22 -12.82 -25.79
N ASN A 151 8.23 -12.25 -26.47
CA ASN A 151 8.41 -11.66 -27.79
C ASN A 151 8.05 -10.17 -27.76
N LEU A 152 9.08 -9.32 -27.75
CA LEU A 152 8.90 -7.87 -27.70
C LEU A 152 8.19 -7.32 -28.94
N SER A 153 8.36 -7.93 -30.12
CA SER A 153 7.77 -7.42 -31.37
C SER A 153 6.25 -7.53 -31.42
N THR A 154 5.66 -8.34 -30.54
CA THR A 154 4.20 -8.50 -30.42
C THR A 154 3.62 -7.74 -29.23
N ALA A 155 4.47 -7.11 -28.41
CA ALA A 155 4.04 -6.39 -27.22
C ALA A 155 3.42 -5.04 -27.58
N VAL A 156 2.28 -4.74 -26.97
CA VAL A 156 1.54 -3.46 -27.18
C VAL A 156 1.67 -2.54 -25.98
N ARG A 157 1.88 -3.12 -24.79
CA ARG A 157 2.05 -2.40 -23.53
C ARG A 157 3.12 -3.08 -22.70
N GLY A 158 3.67 -2.33 -21.77
CA GLY A 158 4.59 -2.83 -20.76
C GLY A 158 4.63 -1.93 -19.54
N ARG A 159 5.50 -2.27 -18.62
CA ARG A 159 5.81 -1.53 -17.41
C ARG A 159 7.29 -1.18 -17.43
N TRP A 160 7.59 0.11 -17.32
CA TRP A 160 8.95 0.61 -17.20
C TRP A 160 9.48 0.31 -15.79
N THR A 161 10.71 -0.20 -15.70
CA THR A 161 11.28 -0.62 -14.41
C THR A 161 12.78 -0.34 -14.35
N GLY A 162 13.29 -0.10 -13.14
CA GLY A 162 14.70 0.25 -12.91
C GLY A 162 15.64 -0.94 -12.65
N PHE A 163 15.13 -2.17 -12.54
CA PHE A 163 16.02 -3.33 -12.50
C PHE A 163 16.56 -3.61 -13.90
N ILE A 164 17.77 -4.14 -14.01
CA ILE A 164 18.43 -4.38 -15.32
C ILE A 164 18.55 -5.87 -15.61
N TYR A 165 18.76 -6.67 -14.57
CA TYR A 165 18.94 -8.12 -14.66
C TYR A 165 17.82 -8.81 -13.87
N PRO A 166 16.93 -9.57 -14.53
CA PRO A 166 15.81 -10.22 -13.85
C PRO A 166 16.24 -11.42 -12.98
N ASP A 167 17.37 -12.05 -13.33
CA ASP A 167 17.87 -13.25 -12.65
C ASP A 167 19.42 -13.22 -12.64
N PRO A 168 20.11 -13.59 -11.55
CA PRO A 168 21.58 -13.66 -11.52
C PRO A 168 22.19 -14.51 -12.65
N ARG A 169 21.46 -15.51 -13.16
CA ARG A 169 21.87 -16.36 -14.27
C ARG A 169 22.05 -15.58 -15.57
N THR A 170 21.39 -14.42 -15.75
CA THR A 170 21.62 -13.56 -16.92
C THR A 170 23.00 -12.90 -16.90
N LEU A 171 23.66 -12.87 -15.73
CA LEU A 171 25.05 -12.47 -15.56
C LEU A 171 26.03 -13.66 -15.57
N GLY A 172 25.54 -14.87 -15.86
CA GLY A 172 26.35 -16.09 -15.85
C GLY A 172 26.65 -16.63 -14.45
N HIS A 173 25.94 -16.18 -13.43
CA HIS A 173 26.07 -16.70 -12.08
C HIS A 173 25.13 -17.88 -11.85
N GLU A 174 25.62 -18.93 -11.20
CA GLU A 174 24.74 -19.99 -10.73
C GLU A 174 23.83 -19.48 -9.61
N ALA A 175 22.53 -19.76 -9.74
CA ALA A 175 21.52 -19.46 -8.74
C ALA A 175 20.61 -20.66 -8.55
N LEU A 176 20.15 -20.86 -7.32
CA LEU A 176 19.22 -21.93 -6.94
C LEU A 176 18.07 -21.30 -6.16
N ASP A 177 16.84 -21.61 -6.59
CA ASP A 177 15.65 -21.23 -5.84
C ASP A 177 15.41 -22.25 -4.73
N VAL A 178 15.70 -21.88 -3.49
CA VAL A 178 15.60 -22.78 -2.35
C VAL A 178 14.31 -22.53 -1.58
N ARG A 179 13.66 -23.63 -1.18
CA ARG A 179 12.47 -23.61 -0.34
C ARG A 179 12.81 -24.10 1.06
N ILE A 180 12.64 -23.25 2.06
CA ILE A 180 12.87 -23.58 3.47
C ILE A 180 11.54 -23.84 4.18
N ALA A 181 11.57 -24.74 5.16
CA ALA A 181 10.41 -24.98 6.03
C ALA A 181 10.30 -23.87 7.08
N VAL A 182 9.08 -23.36 7.27
CA VAL A 182 8.72 -22.36 8.28
C VAL A 182 7.45 -22.81 9.00
N GLU A 183 7.12 -22.19 10.14
CA GLU A 183 5.98 -22.59 11.00
C GLU A 183 4.65 -22.72 10.22
N ASN A 184 4.44 -21.88 9.21
CA ASN A 184 3.22 -21.85 8.39
C ASN A 184 3.40 -22.36 6.94
N GLY A 185 4.39 -23.23 6.68
CA GLY A 185 4.56 -23.87 5.37
C GLY A 185 5.99 -23.78 4.83
N SER A 186 6.14 -23.38 3.57
CA SER A 186 7.46 -23.23 2.94
C SER A 186 7.66 -21.83 2.38
N ALA A 187 8.78 -21.21 2.72
CA ALA A 187 9.18 -19.89 2.25
C ALA A 187 10.35 -19.97 1.26
N PRO A 188 10.46 -19.01 0.31
CA PRO A 188 11.67 -18.84 -0.49
C PRO A 188 12.84 -18.35 0.37
N ALA A 189 14.06 -18.77 0.05
CA ALA A 189 15.32 -18.37 0.69
C ALA A 189 16.43 -18.16 -0.34
#